data_AF-A0A934N3A6-F1
#
_entry.id   AF-A0A934N3A6-F1
#
_cell.length_a   1.000
_cell.length_b   1.000
_cell.length_c   1.000
_cell.angle_alpha   90.00
_cell.angle_beta   90.00
_cell.angle_gamma   90.00
#
_symmetry.space_group_name_H-M   'P 1'
#
loop_
_entity.id
_entity.type
_entity.pdbx_description
1 polymer ?
#
loop_
_entity_poly.entity_id
_entity_poly.type
_entity_poly.pdbx_seq_one_letter_code
_entity_poly.pdbx_strand_id
1 'polypeptide(L)'
;DKGYDTKDFVAGCRALKVTPRVTQNTSNRRSAIDGRTTRHPGYAMSQRVRKRVEEIFGWTKTVGGGRKLRYIGQRRNEMWMLLTVATYNVVRMANLELATG
;
A
#
# COMPACT_ATOMS: atom_id res chain seq x y z
N ASP A 1 -6.40 -1.66 -3.26
CA ASP A 1 -7.09 -0.54 -2.55
C ASP A 1 -8.53 -0.28 -3.04
N LYS A 2 -8.78 -0.07 -4.33
CA LYS A 2 -10.12 0.25 -4.92
C LYS A 2 -11.27 -0.70 -4.53
N GLY A 3 -10.97 -1.96 -4.20
CA GLY A 3 -11.95 -2.94 -3.71
C GLY A 3 -12.61 -2.57 -2.37
N TYR A 4 -11.96 -1.73 -1.54
CA TYR A 4 -12.49 -1.25 -0.26
C TYR A 4 -13.42 -0.04 -0.38
N ASP A 5 -13.65 0.46 -1.60
CA ASP A 5 -14.66 1.47 -1.85
C ASP A 5 -16.08 0.87 -1.78
N THR A 6 -16.45 0.35 -0.61
CA THR A 6 -17.76 -0.26 -0.32
C THR A 6 -18.47 0.54 0.77
N LYS A 7 -19.81 0.48 0.79
CA LYS A 7 -20.61 1.20 1.78
C LYS A 7 -20.23 0.78 3.21
N ASP A 8 -20.08 -0.52 3.44
CA ASP A 8 -19.79 -1.08 4.76
C ASP A 8 -18.41 -0.67 5.26
N PHE A 9 -17.39 -0.73 4.40
CA PHE A 9 -16.05 -0.30 4.77
C PHE A 9 -16.01 1.20 5.10
N VAL A 10 -16.62 2.03 4.25
CA VAL A 10 -16.69 3.48 4.46
C VAL A 10 -17.48 3.83 5.72
N ALA A 11 -18.59 3.13 5.98
CA ALA A 11 -19.37 3.30 7.20
C ALA A 11 -18.57 2.92 8.45
N GLY A 12 -17.84 1.80 8.42
CA GLY A 12 -16.95 1.37 9.50
C GLY A 12 -15.86 2.39 9.79
N CYS A 13 -15.18 2.92 8.77
CA CYS A 13 -14.19 3.98 8.96
C CYS A 13 -14.79 5.22 9.65
N ARG A 14 -15.98 5.66 9.20
CA ARG A 14 -16.67 6.82 9.78
C ARG A 14 -17.10 6.58 11.22
N ALA A 15 -17.58 5.38 11.54
CA ALA A 15 -17.93 5.00 12.92
C ALA A 15 -16.71 5.08 13.86
N LEU A 16 -15.53 4.70 13.36
CA LEU A 16 -14.26 4.82 14.07
C LEU A 16 -13.66 6.24 14.05
N LYS A 17 -14.37 7.23 13.48
CA LYS A 17 -13.88 8.61 13.27
C LYS A 17 -12.59 8.68 12.43
N VAL A 18 -12.36 7.70 11.56
CA VAL A 18 -11.22 7.62 10.64
C VAL A 18 -11.66 8.05 9.24
N THR A 19 -10.84 8.88 8.57
CA THR A 19 -11.09 9.25 7.17
C THR A 19 -10.87 8.04 6.25
N PRO A 20 -11.85 7.62 5.44
CA PRO A 20 -11.71 6.48 4.52
C PRO A 20 -10.79 6.87 3.36
N ARG A 21 -9.49 6.54 3.47
CA ARG A 21 -8.46 6.77 2.42
C ARG A 21 -8.44 5.65 1.38
N VAL A 22 -9.58 5.40 0.75
CA VAL A 22 -9.74 4.39 -0.30
C VAL A 22 -9.77 5.04 -1.67
N THR A 23 -9.29 4.33 -2.68
CA THR A 23 -9.37 4.77 -4.08
C THR A 23 -10.83 4.84 -4.53
N GLN A 24 -11.28 6.04 -4.88
CA GLN A 24 -12.60 6.27 -5.46
C GLN A 24 -12.84 5.40 -6.69
N ASN A 25 -13.99 4.75 -6.76
CA ASN A 25 -14.42 4.09 -7.96
C ASN A 25 -14.97 5.09 -8.99
N THR A 26 -14.33 5.12 -10.15
CA THR A 26 -14.68 5.97 -11.29
C THR A 26 -15.31 5.19 -12.45
N SER A 27 -15.48 3.87 -12.34
CA SER A 27 -15.99 3.01 -13.42
C SER A 27 -16.89 1.89 -12.91
N ASN A 28 -17.83 1.45 -13.74
CA ASN A 28 -18.69 0.27 -13.54
C ASN A 28 -19.63 0.26 -12.32
N ARG A 29 -19.48 1.18 -11.36
CA ARG A 29 -20.40 1.36 -10.21
C ARG A 29 -20.18 2.72 -9.53
N ARG A 30 -21.18 3.13 -8.74
CA ARG A 30 -21.07 4.31 -7.86
C ARG A 30 -20.07 4.08 -6.73
N SER A 31 -19.26 5.09 -6.44
CA SER A 31 -18.35 5.09 -5.29
C SER A 31 -19.10 5.28 -3.97
N ALA A 32 -18.57 4.70 -2.89
CA ALA A 32 -19.04 4.92 -1.52
C ALA A 32 -18.43 6.17 -0.88
N ILE A 33 -17.37 6.74 -1.48
CA ILE A 33 -16.82 8.05 -1.14
C ILE A 33 -17.23 9.12 -2.16
N ASP A 34 -17.26 10.37 -1.72
CA ASP A 34 -17.73 11.51 -2.51
C ASP A 34 -16.69 12.63 -2.53
N GLY A 35 -17.03 13.74 -3.19
CA GLY A 35 -16.18 14.92 -3.34
C GLY A 35 -15.65 15.50 -2.03
N ARG A 36 -16.33 15.28 -0.89
CA ARG A 36 -15.83 15.75 0.42
C ARG A 36 -14.53 15.05 0.80
N THR A 37 -14.37 13.77 0.44
CA THR A 37 -13.15 13.00 0.68
C THR A 37 -12.08 13.30 -0.39
N THR A 38 -12.48 13.40 -1.66
CA THR A 38 -11.53 13.43 -2.78
C THR A 38 -11.03 14.83 -3.15
N ARG A 39 -11.72 15.91 -2.76
CA ARG A 39 -11.35 17.30 -3.08
C ARG A 39 -10.02 17.77 -2.49
N HIS A 40 -9.53 17.10 -1.45
CA HIS A 40 -8.37 17.58 -0.71
C HIS A 40 -7.07 17.15 -1.42
N PRO A 41 -6.09 18.05 -1.61
CA PRO A 41 -4.79 17.68 -2.20
C PRO A 41 -4.11 16.50 -1.48
N GLY A 42 -4.29 16.41 -0.15
CA GLY A 42 -3.79 15.31 0.66
C GLY A 42 -4.34 13.93 0.27
N TYR A 43 -5.56 13.86 -0.29
CA TYR A 43 -6.11 12.61 -0.81
C TYR A 43 -5.30 12.13 -2.02
N ALA A 44 -5.06 13.01 -3.00
CA ALA A 44 -4.27 12.66 -4.18
C ALA A 44 -2.84 12.23 -3.81
N MET A 45 -2.19 12.94 -2.88
CA MET A 45 -0.87 12.56 -2.38
C MET A 45 -0.89 11.23 -1.65
N SER A 46 -1.87 10.99 -0.78
CA SER A 46 -2.05 9.71 -0.09
C SER A 46 -2.20 8.57 -1.10
N GLN A 47 -3.01 8.73 -2.15
CA GLN A 47 -3.18 7.68 -3.16
C GLN A 47 -1.87 7.37 -3.91
N ARG A 48 -1.02 8.38 -4.18
CA ARG A 48 0.31 8.15 -4.79
C ARG A 48 1.24 7.41 -3.84
N VAL A 49 1.31 7.83 -2.58
CA VAL A 49 2.21 7.21 -1.58
C VAL A 49 1.81 5.75 -1.30
N ARG A 50 0.51 5.43 -1.28
CA ARG A 50 0.04 4.04 -1.08
C ARG A 50 0.56 3.06 -2.15
N LYS A 51 0.74 3.50 -3.39
CA LYS A 51 1.31 2.64 -4.46
C LYS A 51 2.74 2.20 -4.16
N ARG A 52 3.52 3.02 -3.46
CA ARG A 52 4.90 2.68 -3.03
C ARG A 52 4.93 1.46 -2.11
N VAL A 53 3.88 1.29 -1.29
CA VAL A 53 3.75 0.09 -0.43
C VAL A 53 3.49 -1.15 -1.28
N GLU A 54 2.66 -1.04 -2.33
CA GLU A 54 2.41 -2.14 -3.26
C GLU A 54 3.68 -2.53 -4.04
N GLU A 55 4.53 -1.58 -4.40
CA GLU A 55 5.84 -1.83 -5.04
C GLU A 55 6.77 -2.67 -4.15
N ILE A 56 6.88 -2.33 -2.86
CA ILE A 56 7.66 -3.10 -1.88
C ILE A 56 7.16 -4.54 -1.82
N PHE A 57 5.85 -4.73 -1.63
CA PHE A 57 5.26 -6.07 -1.54
C PHE A 57 5.39 -6.87 -2.85
N GLY A 58 5.32 -6.19 -4.00
CA GLY A 58 5.59 -6.78 -5.29
C GLY A 58 7.01 -7.33 -5.35
N TRP A 59 8.00 -6.49 -5.04
CA TRP A 59 9.42 -6.84 -5.04
C TRP A 59 9.75 -7.94 -4.04
N THR A 60 9.22 -7.87 -2.82
CA THR A 60 9.39 -8.91 -1.79
C THR A 60 8.89 -10.27 -2.29
N LYS A 61 7.79 -10.31 -3.05
CA LYS A 61 7.25 -11.56 -3.60
C LYS A 61 8.07 -12.07 -4.79
N THR A 62 8.54 -11.20 -5.67
CA THR A 62 9.20 -11.59 -6.93
C THR A 62 10.72 -11.75 -6.79
N VAL A 63 11.39 -10.80 -6.16
CA VAL A 63 12.85 -10.77 -5.98
C VAL A 63 13.25 -11.29 -4.60
N GLY A 64 12.51 -10.90 -3.56
CA GLY A 64 12.75 -11.35 -2.17
C GLY A 64 12.38 -12.81 -1.89
N GLY A 65 11.83 -13.54 -2.87
CA GLY A 65 11.44 -14.95 -2.71
C GLY A 65 10.18 -15.19 -1.86
N GLY A 66 9.39 -14.15 -1.57
CA GLY A 66 8.23 -14.23 -0.67
C GLY A 66 6.98 -14.91 -1.26
N ARG A 67 6.98 -15.31 -2.54
CA ARG A 67 5.83 -16.00 -3.14
C ARG A 67 5.58 -17.39 -2.54
N LYS A 68 6.66 -18.09 -2.16
CA LYS A 68 6.62 -19.34 -1.40
C LYS A 68 7.80 -19.35 -0.42
N LEU A 69 7.51 -19.01 0.84
CA LEU A 69 8.53 -18.96 1.88
C LEU A 69 9.10 -20.35 2.18
N ARG A 70 10.42 -20.42 2.31
CA ARG A 70 11.16 -21.66 2.56
C ARG A 70 11.29 -21.97 4.06
N TYR A 71 10.96 -21.02 4.93
CA TYR A 71 11.16 -21.15 6.36
C TYR A 71 9.89 -21.62 7.08
N ILE A 72 10.09 -22.52 8.03
CA ILE A 72 9.04 -23.03 8.92
C ILE A 72 9.11 -22.25 10.24
N GLY A 73 7.95 -21.71 10.66
CA GLY A 73 7.79 -21.00 11.93
C GLY A 73 7.88 -19.47 11.83
N GLN A 74 7.13 -18.79 12.69
CA GLN A 74 6.95 -17.33 12.69
C GLN A 74 8.29 -16.58 12.81
N ARG A 75 9.12 -16.93 13.79
CA ARG A 75 10.40 -16.25 14.06
C ARG A 75 11.33 -16.19 12.84
N ARG A 76 11.42 -17.29 12.07
CA ARG A 76 12.27 -17.34 10.87
C ARG A 76 11.69 -16.51 9.74
N ASN A 77 10.36 -16.53 9.58
CA ASN A 77 9.67 -15.70 8.60
C ASN A 77 9.78 -14.20 8.93
N GLU A 78 9.73 -13.84 10.21
CA GLU A 78 9.95 -12.46 10.67
C GLU A 78 11.36 -11.98 10.34
N MET A 79 12.38 -12.78 10.66
CA MET A 79 13.77 -12.45 10.32
C MET A 79 13.96 -12.26 8.81
N TRP A 80 13.39 -13.15 7.99
CA TRP A 80 13.41 -13.00 6.53
C TRP A 80 12.73 -11.71 6.07
N MET A 81 11.57 -11.38 6.62
CA MET A 81 10.81 -10.18 6.23
C MET A 81 11.61 -8.91 6.56
N LEU A 82 12.19 -8.85 7.76
CA LEU A 82 13.02 -7.72 8.19
C LEU A 82 14.23 -7.54 7.27
N LEU A 83 14.99 -8.60 7.01
CA LEU A 83 16.15 -8.54 6.14
C LEU A 83 15.77 -8.14 4.71
N THR A 84 14.68 -8.72 4.18
CA THR A 84 14.24 -8.46 2.81
C THR A 84 13.80 -7.01 2.61
N VAL A 85 13.01 -6.46 3.54
CA VAL A 85 12.55 -5.07 3.45
C VAL A 85 13.69 -4.08 3.73
N ALA A 86 14.63 -4.42 4.62
CA ALA A 86 15.84 -3.61 4.82
C ALA A 86 16.69 -3.53 3.53
N THR A 87 16.91 -4.66 2.85
CA THR A 87 17.61 -4.68 1.57
C THR A 87 16.87 -3.88 0.50
N TYR A 88 15.54 -3.97 0.43
CA TYR A 88 14.75 -3.15 -0.48
C TYR A 88 14.98 -1.65 -0.24
N ASN A 89 15.06 -1.21 1.01
CA ASN A 89 15.34 0.20 1.33
C ASN A 89 16.69 0.64 0.77
N VAL A 90 17.74 -0.19 0.86
CA VAL A 90 19.07 0.12 0.30
C VAL A 90 19.00 0.25 -1.23
N VAL A 91 18.39 -0.73 -1.91
CA VAL A 91 18.20 -0.67 -3.37
C VAL A 91 17.41 0.57 -3.79
N ARG A 92 16.38 0.92 -3.03
CA ARG A 92 15.57 2.11 -3.28
C ARG A 92 16.38 3.39 -3.11
N MET A 93 17.21 3.50 -2.08
CA MET A 93 18.06 4.68 -1.87
C MET A 93 19.06 4.85 -3.02
N ALA A 94 19.72 3.77 -3.44
CA ALA A 94 20.65 3.81 -4.57
C ALA A 94 19.96 4.26 -5.88
N ASN A 95 18.76 3.74 -6.16
CA ASN A 95 18.00 4.16 -7.34
C ASN A 95 17.53 5.62 -7.27
N LEU A 96 17.21 6.11 -6.07
CA LEU A 96 16.82 7.51 -5.88
C LEU A 96 18.01 8.43 -6.11
N GLU A 97 19.19 8.08 -5.59
CA GLU A 97 20.43 8.82 -5.79
C GLU A 97 20.74 8.97 -7.28
N LEU A 98 20.73 7.86 -8.02
CA LEU A 98 20.94 7.85 -9.48
C LEU A 98 19.92 8.67 -10.27
N ALA A 99 18.69 8.82 -9.77
CA ALA A 99 17.66 9.61 -10.44
C ALA A 99 17.78 11.12 -10.18
N THR A 100 18.59 11.52 -9.20
CA THR A 100 18.81 12.93 -8.80
C THR A 100 20.17 13.49 -9.19
N GLY A 101 21.13 12.64 -9.58
CA GLY A 101 22.44 13.04 -10.14
C GLY A 101 22.40 13.15 -11.65
#